data_AF-A0A433SVX2-F1
#
_entry.id   AF-A0A433SVX2-F1
#
_cell.length_a   1.000
_cell.length_b   1.000
_cell.length_c   1.000
_cell.angle_alpha   90.00
_cell.angle_beta   90.00
_cell.angle_gamma   90.00
#
_symmetry.space_group_name_H-M   'P 1'
#
loop_
_entity.id
_entity.type
_entity.pdbx_description
1 polymer ?
#
loop_
_entity_poly.entity_id
_entity_poly.type
_entity_poly.pdbx_seq_one_letter_code
_entity_poly.pdbx_strand_id
1 'polypeptide(L)'
;MTVEETESLLRNTEHNGFPVVVSRESQYLVGFVLRRDLNLAIANARKTSEGVVSNSVIYFTGHVPSNSIGPAPLKLRKILDMAPVTITDQTPMETVVEMFRKLGLRQTLVTHNGRLLGIITKKDVLRHIAQLQNQDPESILFN
;
A
#
# COMPACT_ATOMS: atom_id res chain seq x y z
N MET A 1 9.55 -3.90 10.26
CA MET A 1 9.51 -2.44 10.13
C MET A 1 9.06 -1.85 11.46
N THR A 2 9.77 -0.86 11.99
CA THR A 2 9.45 -0.19 13.26
C THR A 2 8.48 0.98 13.05
N VAL A 3 7.97 1.54 14.15
CA VAL A 3 7.18 2.79 14.14
C VAL A 3 7.96 3.93 13.49
N GLU A 4 9.23 4.13 13.88
CA GLU A 4 10.07 5.20 13.34
C GLU A 4 10.35 5.05 11.84
N GLU A 5 10.64 3.83 11.38
CA GLU A 5 10.83 3.55 9.95
C GLU A 5 9.56 3.86 9.16
N THR A 6 8.40 3.52 9.72
CA THR A 6 7.10 3.78 9.10
C THR A 6 6.81 5.28 9.08
N GLU A 7 7.00 6.00 10.18
CA GLU A 7 6.85 7.45 10.24
C GLU A 7 7.80 8.17 9.27
N SER A 8 9.04 7.66 9.12
CA SER A 8 10.00 8.19 8.15
C SER A 8 9.56 7.94 6.71
N LEU A 9 9.07 6.74 6.41
CA LEU A 9 8.47 6.42 5.11
C LEU A 9 7.31 7.37 4.80
N LEU A 10 6.44 7.63 5.78
CA LEU A 10 5.32 8.55 5.62
C LEU A 10 5.83 9.96 5.37
N ARG A 11 6.78 10.49 6.15
CA ARG A 11 7.33 11.84 5.92
C ARG A 11 8.01 12.01 4.56
N ASN A 12 8.72 10.99 4.09
CA ASN A 12 9.56 11.08 2.90
C ASN A 12 8.86 10.67 1.60
N THR A 13 7.57 10.35 1.64
CA THR A 13 6.80 9.96 0.47
C THR A 13 5.43 10.63 0.45
N GLU A 14 4.83 10.75 -0.74
CA GLU A 14 3.50 11.33 -0.93
C GLU A 14 2.46 10.28 -1.38
N HIS A 15 2.81 8.99 -1.33
CA HIS A 15 1.90 7.93 -1.75
C HIS A 15 0.71 7.78 -0.80
N ASN A 16 -0.49 7.63 -1.36
CA ASN A 16 -1.74 7.51 -0.60
C ASN A 16 -1.93 6.16 0.10
N GLY A 17 -1.10 5.17 -0.19
CA GLY A 17 -1.11 3.87 0.46
C GLY A 17 0.06 3.01 0.02
N PHE A 18 0.23 1.89 0.70
CA PHE A 18 1.39 1.03 0.57
C PHE A 18 0.95 -0.43 0.51
N PRO A 19 1.50 -1.23 -0.42
CA PRO A 19 1.33 -2.66 -0.36
C PRO A 19 2.12 -3.23 0.83
N VAL A 20 1.51 -4.19 1.51
CA VAL A 20 2.14 -4.94 2.59
C VAL A 20 2.54 -6.31 2.03
N VAL A 21 3.81 -6.65 2.15
CA VAL A 21 4.38 -7.93 1.70
C VAL A 21 4.90 -8.73 2.88
N VAL A 22 4.98 -10.06 2.71
CA VAL A 22 5.51 -10.97 3.74
C VAL A 22 6.95 -10.60 4.11
N SER A 23 7.79 -10.37 3.09
CA SER A 23 9.17 -9.92 3.26
C SER A 23 9.67 -9.20 2.02
N ARG A 24 10.74 -8.40 2.15
CA ARG A 24 11.39 -7.74 1.01
C ARG A 24 12.01 -8.72 0.01
N GLU A 25 12.35 -9.93 0.45
CA GLU A 25 12.94 -10.98 -0.38
C GLU A 25 11.87 -11.75 -1.17
N SER A 26 10.79 -12.17 -0.50
CA SER A 26 9.74 -12.98 -1.12
C SER A 26 8.76 -12.14 -1.94
N GLN A 27 8.52 -10.88 -1.55
CA GLN A 27 7.53 -9.98 -2.17
C GLN A 27 6.11 -10.56 -2.24
N TYR A 28 5.80 -11.63 -1.50
CA TYR A 28 4.43 -12.15 -1.48
C TYR A 28 3.48 -11.11 -0.91
N LEU A 29 2.47 -10.74 -1.70
CA LEU A 29 1.51 -9.74 -1.33
C LEU A 29 0.60 -10.25 -0.20
N VAL A 30 0.47 -9.47 0.86
CA VAL A 30 -0.45 -9.72 1.98
C VAL A 30 -1.69 -8.85 1.86
N GLY A 31 -1.52 -7.59 1.44
CA GLY A 31 -2.62 -6.64 1.35
C GLY A 31 -2.17 -5.23 1.03
N PHE A 32 -3.04 -4.25 1.26
CA PHE A 32 -2.79 -2.83 1.04
C PHE A 32 -3.27 -1.98 2.22
N VAL A 33 -2.48 -0.99 2.62
CA VAL A 33 -2.83 -0.09 3.72
C VAL A 33 -2.79 1.36 3.27
N LEU A 34 -3.78 2.15 3.67
CA LEU A 34 -3.82 3.57 3.35
C LEU A 34 -2.89 4.39 4.25
N ARG A 35 -2.26 5.42 3.68
CA ARG A 35 -1.44 6.40 4.40
C ARG A 35 -2.18 7.05 5.55
N ARG A 36 -3.44 7.46 5.31
CA ARG A 36 -4.30 8.10 6.31
C ARG A 36 -4.48 7.19 7.52
N ASP A 37 -4.73 5.91 7.29
CA ASP A 37 -5.00 4.95 8.36
C ASP A 37 -3.74 4.62 9.15
N LEU A 38 -2.57 4.54 8.49
CA LEU A 38 -1.27 4.44 9.18
C LEU A 38 -1.04 5.64 10.10
N ASN A 39 -1.21 6.87 9.59
CA ASN A 39 -1.04 8.08 10.38
C ASN A 39 -1.96 8.10 11.61
N LEU A 40 -3.25 7.80 11.41
CA LEU A 40 -4.24 7.78 12.50
C LEU A 40 -3.92 6.68 13.52
N ALA A 41 -3.59 5.48 13.06
CA ALA A 41 -3.32 4.35 13.95
C ALA A 41 -2.04 4.56 14.79
N ILE A 42 -0.97 5.07 14.18
CA ILE A 42 0.29 5.36 14.89
C ILE A 42 0.09 6.52 15.89
N ALA A 43 -0.58 7.60 15.48
CA ALA A 43 -0.86 8.72 16.36
C ALA A 43 -1.73 8.31 17.56
N ASN A 44 -2.73 7.47 17.34
CA ASN A 44 -3.56 6.93 18.42
C ASN A 44 -2.77 5.99 19.33
N ALA A 45 -1.93 5.12 18.77
CA ALA A 45 -1.09 4.21 19.55
C ALA A 45 -0.16 4.97 20.49
N ARG A 46 0.51 6.04 20.01
CA ARG A 46 1.38 6.88 20.86
C ARG A 46 0.64 7.59 21.99
N LYS A 47 -0.66 7.89 21.82
CA LYS A 47 -1.48 8.56 22.84
C LYS A 47 -2.11 7.60 23.86
N THR A 48 -2.45 6.38 23.43
CA THR A 48 -3.36 5.50 24.18
C THR A 48 -2.74 4.17 24.59
N SER A 49 -1.64 3.75 23.98
CA SER A 49 -1.01 2.46 24.27
C SER A 49 0.24 2.68 25.12
N GLU A 50 0.19 2.26 26.39
CA GLU A 50 1.37 2.22 27.24
C GLU A 50 2.45 1.34 26.58
N GLY A 51 3.64 1.91 26.36
CA GLY A 51 4.83 1.17 25.90
C GLY A 51 5.05 1.09 24.39
N VAL A 52 4.21 1.68 23.54
CA VAL A 52 4.52 1.81 22.11
C VAL A 52 5.49 2.98 21.91
N VAL A 53 6.67 2.68 21.38
CA VAL A 53 7.77 3.63 21.19
C VAL A 53 8.33 3.52 19.77
N SER A 54 9.29 4.37 19.42
CA SER A 54 9.84 4.48 18.06
C SER A 54 10.43 3.17 17.52
N ASN A 55 11.05 2.35 18.37
CA ASN A 55 11.59 1.03 18.03
C ASN A 55 10.57 -0.12 18.16
N SER A 56 9.31 0.15 18.54
CA SER A 56 8.25 -0.85 18.50
C SER A 56 8.06 -1.38 17.08
N VAL A 57 7.99 -2.71 16.94
CA VAL A 57 7.78 -3.37 15.65
C VAL A 57 6.29 -3.34 15.29
N ILE A 58 5.99 -3.02 14.04
CA ILE A 58 4.64 -3.08 13.49
C ILE A 58 4.37 -4.47 12.90
N TYR A 59 3.22 -5.03 13.26
CA TYR A 59 2.72 -6.29 12.73
C TYR A 59 1.37 -6.11 12.04
N PHE A 60 1.27 -6.63 10.82
CA PHE A 60 0.02 -6.74 10.08
C PHE A 60 -0.58 -8.15 10.14
N THR A 61 -0.07 -9.02 11.00
CA THR A 61 -0.57 -10.38 11.24
C THR A 61 -1.63 -10.38 12.35
N GLY A 62 -2.45 -11.44 12.41
CA GLY A 62 -3.43 -11.61 13.49
C GLY A 62 -2.78 -11.84 14.87
N HIS A 63 -1.58 -12.42 14.87
CA HIS A 63 -0.81 -12.73 16.07
C HIS A 63 0.54 -12.03 16.02
N VAL A 64 1.01 -11.57 17.17
CA VAL A 64 2.40 -11.14 17.34
C VAL A 64 3.21 -12.38 17.73
N PRO A 65 4.41 -12.59 17.17
CA PRO A 65 5.28 -13.68 17.57
C PRO A 65 5.53 -13.69 19.09
N SER A 66 5.44 -14.87 19.71
CA SER A 66 5.59 -15.02 21.17
C SER A 66 6.99 -14.68 21.69
N ASN A 67 7.97 -14.58 20.80
CA ASN A 67 9.36 -14.24 21.08
C ASN A 67 9.71 -12.77 20.77
N SER A 68 8.72 -11.87 20.70
CA SER A 68 8.98 -10.43 20.54
C SER A 68 9.69 -9.89 21.79
N ILE A 69 11.03 -9.86 21.73
CA ILE A 69 11.88 -9.20 22.73
C ILE A 69 11.92 -7.71 22.38
N GLY A 70 11.59 -6.86 23.35
CA GLY A 70 11.67 -5.42 23.20
C GLY A 70 10.39 -4.71 23.63
N PRO A 71 10.18 -3.47 23.15
CA PRO A 71 9.03 -2.65 23.53
C PRO A 71 7.72 -3.20 22.98
N ALA A 72 6.60 -2.68 23.49
CA ALA A 72 5.28 -3.16 23.14
C ALA A 72 5.06 -3.10 21.61
N PRO A 73 4.67 -4.21 20.97
CA PRO A 73 4.46 -4.29 19.52
C PRO A 73 3.19 -3.54 19.11
N LEU A 74 3.16 -3.01 17.89
CA LEU A 74 1.99 -2.33 17.33
C LEU A 74 1.29 -3.21 16.29
N LYS A 75 0.07 -3.66 16.59
CA LYS A 75 -0.75 -4.47 15.67
C LYS A 75 -1.63 -3.59 14.79
N LEU A 76 -1.41 -3.61 13.47
CA LEU A 76 -2.15 -2.82 12.48
C LEU A 76 -2.98 -3.68 11.50
N ARG A 77 -3.20 -4.97 11.79
CA ARG A 77 -4.02 -5.88 10.98
C ARG A 77 -5.42 -5.34 10.64
N LYS A 78 -6.01 -4.52 11.53
CA LYS A 78 -7.39 -3.98 11.39
C LYS A 78 -7.53 -2.92 10.29
N ILE A 79 -6.45 -2.25 9.93
CA ILE A 79 -6.44 -1.22 8.87
C ILE A 79 -5.91 -1.75 7.53
N LEU A 80 -5.56 -3.04 7.49
CA LEU A 80 -5.06 -3.69 6.28
C LEU A 80 -6.24 -4.20 5.44
N ASP A 81 -6.33 -3.73 4.20
CA ASP A 81 -7.15 -4.36 3.18
C ASP A 81 -6.47 -5.65 2.71
N MET A 82 -7.10 -6.79 2.98
CA MET A 82 -6.60 -8.12 2.63
C MET A 82 -7.01 -8.57 1.23
N ALA A 83 -7.91 -7.84 0.58
CA ALA A 83 -8.42 -8.17 -0.74
C ALA A 83 -8.27 -6.97 -1.70
N PRO A 84 -7.06 -6.37 -1.82
CA PRO A 84 -6.86 -5.33 -2.81
C PRO A 84 -7.09 -5.89 -4.21
N VAL A 85 -7.61 -5.06 -5.12
CA VAL A 85 -7.73 -5.47 -6.53
C VAL A 85 -6.33 -5.70 -7.10
N THR A 86 -6.14 -6.88 -7.70
CA THR A 86 -4.86 -7.29 -8.29
C THR A 86 -5.06 -7.73 -9.73
N ILE A 87 -3.99 -7.57 -10.51
CA ILE A 87 -3.87 -8.09 -11.87
C ILE A 87 -2.52 -8.81 -12.03
N THR A 88 -2.41 -9.67 -13.05
CA THR A 88 -1.14 -10.27 -13.43
C THR A 88 -0.39 -9.37 -14.41
N ASP A 89 0.93 -9.48 -14.45
CA ASP A 89 1.78 -8.76 -15.42
C ASP A 89 1.49 -9.11 -16.89
N GLN A 90 0.82 -10.23 -17.15
CA GLN A 90 0.34 -10.62 -18.49
C GLN A 90 -1.01 -9.98 -18.88
N THR A 91 -1.65 -9.21 -17.99
CA THR A 91 -2.97 -8.61 -18.26
C THR A 91 -2.82 -7.49 -19.29
N PRO A 92 -3.51 -7.56 -20.46
CA PRO A 92 -3.43 -6.50 -21.47
C PRO A 92 -3.88 -5.15 -20.93
N MET A 93 -3.21 -4.07 -21.34
CA MET A 93 -3.52 -2.71 -20.88
C MET A 93 -4.95 -2.27 -21.21
N GLU A 94 -5.54 -2.76 -22.31
CA GLU A 94 -6.95 -2.52 -22.64
C GLU A 94 -7.89 -3.04 -21.55
N THR A 95 -7.64 -4.25 -21.05
CA THR A 95 -8.38 -4.85 -19.92
C THR A 95 -8.18 -4.04 -18.64
N VAL A 96 -6.95 -3.58 -18.37
CA VAL A 96 -6.67 -2.73 -17.20
C VAL A 96 -7.48 -1.44 -17.27
N VAL A 97 -7.44 -0.73 -18.40
CA VAL A 97 -8.22 0.50 -18.63
C VAL A 97 -9.71 0.24 -18.40
N GLU A 98 -10.23 -0.87 -18.93
CA GLU A 98 -11.63 -1.22 -18.77
C GLU A 98 -12.00 -1.52 -17.30
N MET A 99 -11.15 -2.22 -16.55
CA MET A 99 -11.34 -2.45 -15.12
C MET A 99 -11.43 -1.13 -14.34
N PHE A 100 -10.54 -0.17 -14.62
CA PHE A 100 -10.60 1.16 -14.00
C PHE A 100 -11.90 1.90 -14.33
N ARG A 101 -12.35 1.84 -15.58
CA ARG A 101 -13.59 2.49 -16.03
C ARG A 101 -14.83 1.86 -15.41
N LYS A 102 -14.93 0.53 -15.40
CA LYS A 102 -16.12 -0.21 -14.95
C LYS A 102 -16.24 -0.30 -13.43
N LEU A 103 -15.13 -0.51 -12.73
CA LEU A 103 -15.13 -0.74 -11.28
C LEU A 103 -14.83 0.54 -10.48
N GLY A 104 -14.46 1.64 -11.16
CA GLY A 104 -14.10 2.89 -10.49
C GLY A 104 -12.85 2.77 -9.62
N LEU A 105 -11.88 1.94 -10.03
CA LEU A 105 -10.69 1.66 -9.25
C LEU A 105 -9.86 2.94 -9.03
N ARG A 106 -9.31 3.08 -7.82
CA ARG A 106 -8.31 4.09 -7.51
C ARG A 106 -6.89 3.61 -7.83
N GLN A 107 -6.66 2.32 -7.59
CA GLN A 107 -5.42 1.62 -7.89
C GLN A 107 -5.67 0.13 -8.07
N THR A 108 -4.74 -0.57 -8.71
CA THR A 108 -4.63 -2.03 -8.75
C THR A 108 -3.17 -2.43 -8.52
N LEU A 109 -2.93 -3.58 -7.91
CA LEU A 109 -1.58 -4.11 -7.70
C LEU A 109 -1.22 -5.10 -8.81
N VAL A 110 0.00 -5.01 -9.32
CA VAL A 110 0.51 -5.90 -10.36
C VAL A 110 1.32 -6.99 -9.70
N THR A 111 1.00 -8.24 -10.00
CA THR A 111 1.65 -9.41 -9.42
C THR A 111 2.11 -10.41 -10.48
N HIS A 112 3.09 -11.23 -10.13
CA HIS A 112 3.50 -12.40 -10.89
C HIS A 112 3.65 -13.58 -9.93
N ASN A 113 2.82 -14.62 -10.09
CA ASN A 113 2.75 -15.76 -9.17
C ASN A 113 2.60 -15.36 -7.69
N GLY A 114 1.75 -14.35 -7.42
CA GLY A 114 1.50 -13.81 -6.07
C GLY A 114 2.59 -12.90 -5.51
N ARG A 115 3.71 -12.73 -6.22
CA ARG A 115 4.77 -11.77 -5.87
C ARG A 115 4.40 -10.40 -6.42
N LEU A 116 4.46 -9.38 -5.58
CA LEU A 116 4.24 -8.00 -5.96
C LEU A 116 5.35 -7.53 -6.91
N LEU A 117 4.95 -6.96 -8.04
CA LEU A 117 5.86 -6.32 -9.00
C LEU A 117 5.68 -4.80 -9.04
N GLY A 118 4.46 -4.32 -8.87
CA GLY A 118 4.19 -2.89 -8.98
C GLY A 118 2.75 -2.52 -8.64
N ILE A 119 2.44 -1.26 -8.91
CA ILE A 119 1.13 -0.65 -8.68
C ILE A 119 0.78 0.20 -9.90
N ILE A 120 -0.48 0.15 -10.31
CA ILE A 120 -1.03 1.04 -11.33
C ILE A 120 -2.11 1.86 -10.64
N THR A 121 -2.05 3.18 -10.77
CA THR A 121 -3.07 4.09 -10.25
C THR A 121 -3.96 4.62 -11.37
N LYS A 122 -5.10 5.19 -11.00
CA LYS A 122 -5.99 5.88 -11.95
C LYS A 122 -5.23 6.98 -12.73
N LYS A 123 -4.30 7.67 -12.06
CA LYS A 123 -3.43 8.69 -12.66
C LYS A 123 -2.58 8.11 -13.79
N ASP A 124 -1.99 6.93 -13.57
CA ASP A 124 -1.15 6.28 -14.56
C ASP A 124 -1.95 5.81 -15.78
N VAL A 125 -3.16 5.30 -15.56
CA VAL A 125 -4.07 4.91 -16.64
C VAL A 125 -4.49 6.11 -17.49
N LEU A 126 -4.85 7.24 -16.86
CA LEU A 126 -5.19 8.46 -17.58
C LEU A 126 -4.01 8.99 -18.40
N ARG A 127 -2.80 8.99 -17.82
CA ARG A 127 -1.57 9.37 -18.51
C ARG A 127 -1.33 8.49 -19.74
N HIS A 128 -1.52 7.18 -19.62
CA HIS A 128 -1.38 6.24 -20.72
C HIS A 128 -2.38 6.49 -21.86
N ILE A 129 -3.65 6.78 -21.53
CA ILE A 129 -4.68 7.08 -22.54
C ILE A 129 -4.34 8.37 -23.30
N ALA A 130 -3.89 9.43 -22.62
CA ALA A 130 -3.50 10.67 -23.29
C ALA A 130 -2.30 10.48 -24.24
N GLN A 131 -1.32 9.68 -23.82
CA GLN A 131 -0.18 9.32 -24.68
C GLN A 131 -0.64 8.64 -25.97
N LEU A 132 -1.60 7.70 -25.90
CA LEU A 132 -2.18 7.04 -27.08
C LEU A 132 -2.94 8.01 -28.00
N GLN A 133 -3.47 9.10 -27.45
CA GLN A 133 -4.18 10.14 -28.18
C GLN A 133 -3.27 11.28 -28.68
N ASN A 134 -1.95 11.15 -28.53
CA ASN A 134 -0.96 12.20 -28.81
C ASN A 134 -1.24 13.54 -28.08
N GLN A 135 -1.85 13.45 -26.90
CA GLN A 135 -2.07 14.59 -26.00
C GLN A 135 -0.94 14.66 -24.97
N ASP A 136 -0.61 15.89 -24.53
CA ASP A 136 0.37 16.08 -23.47
C ASP A 136 -0.14 15.43 -22.16
N PRO A 137 0.50 14.39 -21.64
CA PRO A 137 0.02 13.67 -20.46
C PRO A 137 0.13 14.50 -19.18
N GLU A 138 0.95 15.56 -19.15
CA GLU A 138 1.05 16.47 -18.02
C GLU A 138 -0.07 17.52 -17.99
N SER A 139 -0.75 17.74 -19.11
CA SER A 139 -1.88 18.67 -19.21
C SER A 139 -3.18 18.14 -18.58
N ILE A 140 -3.23 16.86 -18.23
CA ILE A 140 -4.42 16.24 -17.61
C ILE A 140 -4.52 16.72 -16.16
N LEU A 141 -5.53 17.54 -15.86
CA LEU A 141 -5.84 17.95 -14.49
C LEU A 141 -6.39 16.77 -13.68
N PHE A 142 -5.74 16.49 -12.54
CA PHE A 142 -6.15 15.45 -11.60
C PHE A 142 -6.93 16.11 -10.45
N ASN A 143 -8.25 16.17 -10.55
CA ASN A 143 -9.14 16.58 -9.46
C ASN A 143 -9.46 15.42 -8.52
#